data_AF-A0A0M8TIQ4-F1
#
_entry.id   AF-A0A0M8TIQ4-F1
#
_cell.length_a   1.000
_cell.length_b   1.000
_cell.length_c   1.000
_cell.angle_alpha   90.00
_cell.angle_beta   90.00
_cell.angle_gamma   90.00
#
_symmetry.space_group_name_H-M   'P 1'
#
loop_
_entity.id
_entity.type
_entity.pdbx_description
1 polymer ?
#
loop_
_entity_poly.entity_id
_entity_poly.type
_entity_poly.pdbx_seq_one_letter_code
_entity_poly.pdbx_strand_id
1 'polypeptide(L)' 'MTSTTGAVCPHCGWPDGAEPFQVVSRHGTAAGSTVWTRCGCGSLQVRVVDGRGTRIVSRSRPAAAQSSSASR' A
#
# COMPACT_ATOMS: atom_id res chain seq x y z
N MET A 1 -4.75 -11.47 -16.35
CA MET A 1 -5.08 -11.93 -14.99
C MET A 1 -5.01 -10.75 -14.05
N THR A 2 -6.15 -10.20 -13.64
CA THR A 2 -6.21 -9.28 -12.50
C THR A 2 -5.90 -10.09 -11.25
N SER A 3 -4.72 -9.86 -10.66
CA SER A 3 -4.34 -10.50 -9.41
C SER A 3 -5.30 -10.00 -8.31
N THR A 4 -6.36 -10.75 -8.03
CA THR A 4 -7.14 -10.62 -6.78
C THR A 4 -6.47 -11.45 -5.68
N THR A 5 -5.14 -11.48 -5.66
CA THR A 5 -4.36 -12.17 -4.63
C THR A 5 -4.02 -11.16 -3.55
N GLY A 6 -4.70 -11.31 -2.41
CA GLY A 6 -4.37 -10.66 -1.15
C GLY A 6 -5.24 -9.45 -0.87
N ALA A 7 -6.34 -9.66 -0.14
CA ALA A 7 -6.95 -8.63 0.69
C ALA A 7 -6.08 -8.26 1.90
N VAL A 8 -4.89 -8.86 2.01
CA VAL A 8 -3.94 -8.73 3.10
C VAL A 8 -2.54 -8.42 2.56
N CYS A 9 -1.77 -7.65 3.32
CA CYS A 9 -0.38 -7.39 3.06
C CYS A 9 0.42 -8.71 3.15
N PRO A 10 1.18 -9.10 2.10
CA PRO A 10 1.95 -10.35 2.12
C PRO A 10 3.12 -10.34 3.11
N HIS A 11 3.43 -9.19 3.72
CA HIS A 11 4.56 -9.05 4.65
C HIS A 11 4.18 -9.15 6.13
N CYS A 12 2.94 -8.80 6.48
CA CYS A 12 2.48 -8.83 7.87
C CYS A 12 1.08 -9.41 8.07
N GLY A 13 0.39 -9.79 6.99
CA GLY A 13 -0.98 -10.32 7.03
C GLY A 13 -2.07 -9.28 7.30
N TRP A 14 -1.73 -8.00 7.46
CA TRP A 14 -2.72 -6.95 7.76
C TRP A 14 -3.67 -6.71 6.59
N PRO A 15 -4.99 -6.56 6.80
CA PRO A 15 -5.92 -6.34 5.70
C PRO A 15 -5.65 -5.01 4.99
N ASP A 16 -5.60 -5.01 3.66
CA ASP A 16 -5.29 -3.83 2.86
C ASP A 16 -6.37 -2.75 2.94
N GLY A 17 -7.62 -3.12 3.23
CA GLY A 17 -8.72 -2.18 3.42
C GLY A 17 -8.92 -1.73 4.86
N ALA A 18 -8.23 -2.35 5.83
CA ALA A 18 -8.43 -2.07 7.24
C ALA A 18 -7.52 -0.93 7.69
N GLU A 19 -8.13 0.09 8.28
CA GLU A 19 -7.40 1.09 9.04
C GLU A 19 -6.64 0.42 10.21
N PRO A 20 -5.44 0.92 10.57
CA PRO A 20 -4.78 2.10 10.00
C PRO A 20 -3.89 1.77 8.79
N PHE A 21 -4.16 2.40 7.64
CA PHE A 21 -3.16 2.56 6.57
C PHE A 21 -2.93 4.05 6.28
N GLN A 22 -1.68 4.45 6.06
CA GLN A 22 -1.37 5.85 5.79
C GLN A 22 -1.42 6.11 4.28
N VAL A 23 -2.24 7.06 3.83
CA VAL A 23 -2.13 7.58 2.45
C VAL A 23 -0.90 8.48 2.38
N VAL A 24 0.06 8.15 1.51
CA VAL A 24 1.31 8.91 1.35
C VAL A 24 1.28 9.86 0.15
N SER A 25 0.53 9.53 -0.89
CA SER A 25 0.29 10.41 -2.03
C SER A 25 -0.97 10.01 -2.78
N ARG A 26 -1.57 10.97 -3.48
CA ARG A 26 -2.70 10.77 -4.39
C ARG A 26 -2.51 11.64 -5.63
N HIS A 27 -2.61 11.01 -6.80
CA HIS A 27 -2.53 11.70 -8.09
C HIS A 27 -3.75 11.37 -8.94
N GLY A 28 -4.43 12.40 -9.44
CA GLY A 28 -5.52 12.24 -10.41
C GLY A 28 -4.98 11.96 -11.81
N THR A 29 -5.76 11.23 -12.60
CA THR A 29 -5.51 10.93 -14.01
C THR A 29 -6.82 11.05 -14.79
N ALA A 30 -6.78 11.10 -16.12
CA ALA A 30 -8.00 11.13 -16.93
C ALA A 30 -8.91 9.90 -16.72
N ALA A 31 -8.35 8.77 -16.28
CA ALA A 31 -9.07 7.51 -16.10
C ALA A 31 -9.48 7.20 -14.65
N GLY A 32 -9.14 8.08 -13.69
CA GLY A 32 -9.33 7.82 -12.26
C GLY A 32 -8.20 8.41 -11.43
N SER A 33 -7.73 7.69 -10.42
CA SER A 33 -6.59 8.13 -9.60
C SER A 33 -5.65 6.99 -9.22
N THR A 34 -4.40 7.36 -8.98
CA THR A 34 -3.42 6.49 -8.33
C THR A 34 -3.23 6.97 -6.90
N VAL A 35 -3.32 6.04 -5.94
CA VAL A 35 -3.14 6.29 -4.51
C VAL A 35 -1.99 5.44 -4.02
N TRP A 36 -1.06 6.04 -3.31
CA TRP A 36 0.02 5.34 -2.63
C TRP A 36 -0.33 5.25 -1.15
N THR A 37 -0.33 4.04 -0.62
CA THR A 37 -0.63 3.78 0.79
C THR A 37 0.51 3.02 1.45
N ARG A 38 0.76 3.27 2.72
CA ARG A 38 1.73 2.56 3.54
C ARG A 38 0.99 1.70 4.57
N CYS A 39 1.25 0.40 4.55
CA CYS A 39 0.80 -0.53 5.58
C CYS A 39 1.54 -0.25 6.91
N GLY A 40 0.97 -0.63 8.05
CA GLY A 40 1.64 -0.49 9.36
C GLY A 40 3.01 -1.15 9.43
N CYS A 41 3.27 -2.20 8.64
CA CYS A 41 4.60 -2.81 8.54
C CYS A 41 5.62 -2.00 7.71
N GLY A 42 5.20 -0.93 7.04
CA GLY A 42 6.05 -0.08 6.19
C GLY A 42 6.05 -0.45 4.70
N SER A 43 5.38 -1.53 4.29
CA SER A 43 5.20 -1.87 2.86
C SER A 43 4.40 -0.78 2.14
N LEU A 44 4.94 -0.26 1.03
CA LEU A 44 4.23 0.68 0.14
C LEU A 44 3.35 -0.11 -0.82
N GLN A 45 2.13 0.35 -1.03
CA GLN A 45 1.18 -0.22 -1.96
C GLN A 45 0.72 0.86 -2.93
N VAL A 46 0.73 0.54 -4.22
CA VAL A 46 0.20 1.40 -5.28
C VAL A 46 -1.18 0.91 -5.65
N ARG A 47 -2.18 1.78 -5.52
CA ARG A 47 -3.59 1.50 -5.80
C ARG A 47 -4.04 2.31 -6.99
N VAL A 48 -4.70 1.67 -7.94
CA VAL A 48 -5.48 2.35 -8.97
C VAL A 48 -6.94 2.35 -8.51
N VAL A 49 -7.57 3.52 -8.57
CA VAL A 49 -9.00 3.73 -8.27
C VAL A 49 -9.65 4.28 -9.53
N ASP A 50 -10.53 3.49 -10.14
CA ASP A 50 -11.26 3.85 -11.35
C ASP A 50 -12.71 3.31 -11.29
N GLY A 51 -13.46 3.42 -12.39
CA GLY A 51 -14.84 2.93 -12.47
C GLY A 51 -15.01 1.42 -12.26
N ARG A 52 -13.92 0.65 -12.21
CA ARG A 52 -13.89 -0.79 -11.89
C ARG A 52 -13.57 -1.05 -10.41
N GLY A 53 -13.46 0.00 -9.60
CA GLY A 53 -13.12 -0.06 -8.19
C GLY A 53 -11.62 0.12 -7.91
N THR A 54 -11.20 -0.34 -6.73
CA THR A 54 -9.81 -0.19 -6.25
C THR A 54 -9.02 -1.47 -6.49
N ARG A 55 -7.81 -1.35 -7.06
CA ARG A 55 -6.91 -2.48 -7.34
C ARG A 55 -5.50 -2.15 -6.90
N ILE A 56 -4.86 -3.04 -6.15
CA ILE A 56 -3.43 -2.92 -5.81
C ILE A 56 -2.62 -3.45 -6.99
N VAL A 57 -1.83 -2.57 -7.62
CA VAL A 57 -1.05 -2.89 -8.83
C VAL A 57 0.44 -3.09 -8.56
N SER A 58 0.92 -2.64 -7.40
CA SER A 58 2.30 -2.84 -6.98
C SER A 58 2.42 -2.82 -5.46
N ARG A 59 3.41 -3.55 -4.95
CA ARG A 59 3.78 -3.59 -3.53
C ARG A 59 5.29 -3.57 -3.39
N SER A 60 5.81 -2.72 -2.52
CA SER A 60 7.22 -2.78 -2.10
C SER A 60 7.36 -3.70 -0.89
N ARG A 61 8.54 -4.31 -0.76
CA ARG A 61 8.96 -4.81 0.55
C ARG A 61 8.97 -3.64 1.56
N PRO A 62 8.62 -3.89 2.83
CA PRO A 62 8.97 -2.97 3.91
C PRO A 62 10.46 -2.64 3.85
N ALA A 63 10.83 -1.40 4.14
CA ALA A 63 12.21 -1.13 4.51
C ALA A 63 12.54 -2.05 5.71
N ALA A 64 13.69 -2.72 5.68
CA ALA A 64 14.18 -3.35 6.90
C ALA A 64 14.15 -2.28 7.99
N ALA A 65 13.62 -2.61 9.17
CA ALA A 65 13.73 -1.71 10.30
C ALA A 65 15.22 -1.44 10.47
N GLN A 66 15.66 -0.26 10.04
CA GLN A 66 16.96 0.25 10.44
C GLN A 66 16.79 0.30 11.95
N SER A 67 17.46 -0.58 12.69
CA SER A 67 17.55 -0.44 14.14
C SER A 67 18.04 0.97 14.37
N SER A 68 17.13 1.88 14.71
CA SER A 68 17.49 3.22 15.10
C SER A 68 18.22 3.04 16.41
N SER A 69 19.54 2.88 16.34
CA SER A 69 20.45 3.26 17.40
C SER A 69 20.37 4.79 17.53
N ALA A 70 19.20 5.30 17.92
CA ALA A 70 19.09 6.60 18.57
C ALA A 70 19.31 6.35 20.07
N SER A 71 20.52 5.90 20.40
CA SER A 71 21.11 6.19 21.70
C SER A 71 22.00 7.40 21.50
N ARG A 72 21.51 8.57 21.91
CA ARG A 72 22.26 9.64 22.57
C ARG A 72 21.30 10.77 22.95
#